data_AF-A0A7I8DMF2-F1
#
_entry.id   AF-A0A7I8DMF2-F1
#
_cell.length_a   1.000
_cell.length_b   1.000
_cell.length_c   1.000
_cell.angle_alpha   90.00
_cell.angle_beta   90.00
_cell.angle_gamma   90.00
#
_symmetry.space_group_name_H-M   'P 1'
#
loop_
_entity.id
_entity.type
_entity.pdbx_description
1 polymer ?
#
loop_
_entity_poly.entity_id
_entity_poly.type
_entity_poly.pdbx_seq_one_letter_code
_entity_poly.pdbx_strand_id
1 'polypeptide(L)' 'MNKKEHLLNTQEKHTKPKLLPVILLTLVCLGPYGNLILDIINHDYYNILKAALLTFPTLIFIPIVWCCYIYSLKKYKKY' A
#
# COMPACT_ATOMS: atom_id res chain seq x y z
N MET A 1 -26.68 -28.57 -9.05
CA MET A 1 -25.39 -27.93 -8.70
C MET A 1 -25.52 -26.45 -9.04
N ASN A 2 -25.50 -25.57 -8.04
CA ASN A 2 -26.12 -24.24 -8.12
C ASN A 2 -25.09 -23.19 -8.57
N LYS A 3 -25.42 -22.40 -9.61
CA LYS A 3 -24.53 -21.40 -10.24
C LYS A 3 -23.86 -20.42 -9.25
N LYS A 4 -24.47 -20.25 -8.07
CA LYS A 4 -23.96 -19.44 -6.94
C LYS A 4 -22.70 -20.00 -6.28
N GLU A 5 -22.54 -21.32 -6.24
CA GLU A 5 -21.39 -21.99 -5.59
C GLU A 5 -20.10 -21.79 -6.39
N HIS A 6 -20.21 -21.75 -7.72
CA HIS A 6 -19.06 -21.51 -8.61
C HIS A 6 -18.56 -20.05 -8.56
N LEU A 7 -19.47 -19.10 -8.29
CA LEU A 7 -19.14 -17.68 -8.11
C LEU A 7 -18.44 -17.44 -6.78
N LEU A 8 -18.90 -18.08 -5.69
CA LEU A 8 -18.25 -18.04 -4.37
C LEU A 8 -16.82 -18.62 -4.42
N ASN A 9 -16.64 -19.77 -5.05
CA ASN A 9 -15.34 -20.45 -5.12
C ASN A 9 -14.32 -19.69 -6.03
N THR A 10 -14.81 -18.97 -7.03
CA THR A 10 -13.97 -18.07 -7.86
C THR A 10 -13.62 -16.79 -7.11
N GLN A 11 -14.54 -16.23 -6.33
CA GLN A 11 -14.27 -15.08 -5.45
C GLN A 11 -13.21 -15.45 -4.41
N GLU A 12 -13.32 -16.57 -3.72
CA GLU A 12 -12.36 -17.02 -2.70
C GLU A 12 -10.95 -17.28 -3.25
N LYS A 13 -10.82 -17.81 -4.47
CA LYS A 13 -9.52 -17.95 -5.14
C LYS A 13 -8.88 -16.60 -5.49
N HIS A 14 -9.67 -15.56 -5.72
CA HIS A 14 -9.18 -14.20 -5.95
C HIS A 14 -8.90 -13.42 -4.66
N THR A 15 -9.41 -13.88 -3.50
CA THR A 15 -9.14 -13.33 -2.17
C THR A 15 -7.83 -13.84 -1.55
N LYS A 16 -6.91 -14.41 -2.33
CA LYS A 16 -5.52 -14.53 -1.86
C LYS A 16 -4.95 -13.12 -1.78
N PRO A 17 -4.54 -12.64 -0.60
CA PRO A 17 -3.91 -11.33 -0.50
C PRO A 17 -2.64 -11.36 -1.36
N LYS A 18 -2.68 -10.72 -2.52
CA LYS A 18 -1.54 -10.66 -3.43
C LYS A 18 -0.55 -9.67 -2.83
N LEU A 19 0.67 -10.14 -2.58
CA LEU A 19 1.77 -9.32 -2.04
C LEU A 19 2.17 -8.21 -3.03
N LEU A 20 2.06 -8.49 -4.33
CA LEU A 20 2.41 -7.59 -5.43
C LEU A 20 1.80 -6.17 -5.35
N PRO A 21 0.47 -5.98 -5.21
CA PRO A 21 -0.12 -4.65 -5.12
C PRO A 21 0.36 -3.87 -3.89
N VAL A 22 0.64 -4.53 -2.76
CA VAL A 22 1.18 -3.86 -1.57
C VAL A 22 2.60 -3.38 -1.83
N ILE A 23 3.44 -4.22 -2.44
CA ILE A 23 4.83 -3.87 -2.81
C ILE A 23 4.86 -2.73 -3.82
N LEU A 24 4.02 -2.79 -4.87
CA LEU A 24 3.87 -1.72 -5.87
C LEU A 24 3.44 -0.41 -5.22
N LEU A 25 2.46 -0.45 -4.30
CA LEU A 25 2.01 0.74 -3.60
C LEU A 25 3.11 1.37 -2.75
N THR A 26 3.90 0.54 -2.03
CA THR A 26 5.08 1.04 -1.31
C THR A 26 6.12 1.63 -2.24
N LEU A 27 6.33 1.06 -3.44
CA LEU A 27 7.26 1.59 -4.43
C LEU A 27 6.82 2.96 -4.96
N VAL A 28 5.53 3.13 -5.24
CA VAL A 28 4.96 4.41 -5.68
C VAL A 28 5.07 5.46 -4.57
N CYS A 29 4.85 5.07 -3.30
CA CYS A 29 4.98 5.97 -2.16
C CYS A 29 6.44 6.37 -1.85
N LEU A 30 7.43 5.60 -2.31
CA LEU A 30 8.85 5.99 -2.20
C LEU A 30 9.22 7.14 -3.13
N GLY A 31 8.51 7.35 -4.24
CA GLY A 31 8.74 8.45 -5.19
C GLY A 31 8.73 9.84 -4.53
N PRO A 32 7.62 10.26 -3.88
CA PRO A 32 7.57 11.56 -3.19
C PRO A 32 8.58 11.64 -2.03
N TYR A 33 8.91 10.52 -1.41
CA TYR A 33 9.93 10.47 -0.35
C TYR A 33 11.34 10.72 -0.90
N GLY A 34 11.68 10.12 -2.04
CA GLY A 34 12.94 10.36 -2.75
C GLY A 34 13.04 11.81 -3.23
N ASN A 35 11.95 12.38 -3.72
CA ASN A 35 11.91 13.80 -4.10
C ASN A 35 12.16 14.71 -2.89
N LEU A 36 11.56 14.41 -1.74
CA LEU A 36 11.79 15.16 -0.51
C LEU A 36 13.25 15.10 -0.04
N ILE A 37 13.90 13.94 -0.13
CA ILE A 37 15.34 13.83 0.21
C ILE A 37 16.19 14.67 -0.76
N LEU A 38 15.85 14.66 -2.05
CA LEU A 38 16.54 15.47 -3.06
C LEU A 38 16.41 16.97 -2.77
N ASP A 39 15.21 17.43 -2.43
CA ASP A 39 14.93 18.83 -2.07
C ASP A 39 15.69 19.27 -0.81
N ILE A 40 15.83 18.37 0.18
CA ILE A 40 16.63 18.62 1.39
C ILE A 40 18.12 18.77 1.05
N ILE A 41 18.66 17.88 0.21
CA ILE A 41 20.06 17.91 -0.23
C ILE A 41 20.35 19.18 -1.04
N ASN A 42 19.41 19.60 -1.89
CA ASN A 42 19.55 20.82 -2.70
C ASN A 42 19.29 22.12 -1.93
N HIS A 43 18.99 22.05 -0.62
CA HIS A 43 18.67 23.21 0.23
C HIS A 43 17.53 24.09 -0.31
N ASP A 44 16.59 23.49 -1.05
CA ASP A 44 15.44 24.19 -1.60
C ASP A 44 14.28 24.20 -0.60
N TYR A 45 14.49 24.91 0.51
CA TYR A 45 13.56 24.97 1.64
C TYR A 45 12.16 25.47 1.30
N TYR A 46 11.99 26.16 0.17
CA TYR A 46 10.69 26.62 -0.31
C TYR A 46 9.82 25.46 -0.80
N ASN A 47 10.44 24.44 -1.38
CA ASN A 47 9.77 23.26 -1.91
C ASN A 47 9.66 22.13 -0.87
N ILE A 48 10.52 22.13 0.17
CA ILE A 48 10.47 21.14 1.26
C ILE A 48 9.11 21.11 1.95
N LEU A 49 8.45 22.26 2.20
CA LEU A 49 7.14 22.26 2.87
C LEU A 49 6.06 21.58 2.01
N LYS A 50 6.09 21.82 0.69
CA LYS A 50 5.17 21.15 -0.26
C LYS A 50 5.44 19.64 -0.33
N ALA A 51 6.71 19.25 -0.43
CA ALA A 51 7.10 17.85 -0.44
C ALA A 51 6.74 17.16 0.88
N ALA A 52 6.92 17.83 2.02
CA ALA A 52 6.58 17.31 3.34
C ALA A 52 5.07 17.09 3.48
N LEU A 53 4.26 18.02 2.98
CA LEU A 53 2.80 17.90 2.98
C LEU A 53 2.32 16.71 2.12
N LEU A 54 3.04 16.40 1.03
CA LEU A 54 2.74 15.26 0.16
C LEU A 54 3.20 13.92 0.75
N THR A 55 4.33 13.92 1.46
CA THR A 55 4.93 12.70 2.04
C THR A 55 4.25 12.26 3.33
N PHE A 56 3.69 13.19 4.11
CA PHE A 56 2.98 12.90 5.36
C PHE A 56 1.81 11.91 5.21
N PRO A 57 0.86 12.09 4.27
CA PRO A 57 -0.22 11.14 4.07
C PRO A 57 0.29 9.78 3.58
N THR A 58 1.31 9.74 2.72
CA THR A 58 1.91 8.47 2.28
C THR A 58 2.57 7.71 3.43
N LEU A 59 3.21 8.42 4.37
CA LEU A 59 3.86 7.82 5.54
C LEU A 59 2.85 7.12 6.47
N ILE A 60 1.64 7.68 6.58
CA ILE A 60 0.54 7.12 7.38
C ILE A 60 -0.17 6.00 6.61
N PHE A 61 -0.29 6.12 5.29
CA PHE A 61 -1.02 5.16 4.47
C PHE A 61 -0.30 3.81 4.35
N ILE A 62 1.04 3.81 4.21
CA ILE A 62 1.85 2.58 4.13
C ILE A 62 1.61 1.61 5.31
N PRO A 63 1.75 2.02 6.59
CA PRO A 63 1.57 1.11 7.72
C PRO A 63 0.12 0.66 7.86
N ILE A 64 -0.87 1.49 7.51
CA ILE A 64 -2.28 1.09 7.50
C ILE A 64 -2.51 -0.02 6.48
N VAL A 65 -2.02 0.13 5.26
CA VAL A 65 -2.15 -0.87 4.20
C VAL A 65 -1.44 -2.18 4.60
N TRP A 66 -0.25 -2.08 5.19
CA TRP A 66 0.47 -3.25 5.71
C TRP A 66 -0.26 -3.94 6.87
N CYS A 67 -0.84 -3.19 7.81
CA CYS A 67 -1.68 -3.74 8.89
C CYS A 67 -2.91 -4.46 8.33
N CYS A 68 -3.62 -3.85 7.38
CA CYS A 68 -4.75 -4.48 6.71
C CYS A 68 -4.34 -5.75 5.94
N TYR A 69 -3.18 -5.73 5.28
CA TYR A 69 -2.63 -6.88 4.57
C TYR A 69 -2.30 -8.03 5.53
N ILE A 70 -1.54 -7.77 6.60
CA ILE A 70 -1.19 -8.76 7.61
C ILE A 70 -2.44 -9.32 8.30
N TYR A 71 -3.42 -8.47 8.61
CA TYR A 71 -4.69 -8.89 9.20
C TYR A 71 -5.46 -9.84 8.27
N SER A 72 -5.54 -9.50 6.98
CA SER A 72 -6.16 -10.35 5.95
C SER A 72 -5.43 -11.68 5.80
N LEU A 73 -4.09 -11.67 5.89
CA LEU A 73 -3.25 -12.86 5.80
C LEU A 73 -3.41 -13.77 7.02
N LYS A 74 -3.51 -13.21 8.23
CA LYS A 74 -3.85 -13.95 9.46
C LYS A 74 -5.24 -14.58 9.38
N LYS A 75 -6.23 -13.87 8.84
CA LYS A 75 -7.60 -14.39 8.64
C LYS A 75 -7.61 -15.54 7.62
N TYR A 76 -6.87 -15.41 6.52
CA TYR A 76 -6.76 -16.46 5.51
C TYR A 76 -6.06 -17.72 6.04
N LYS A 77 -5.01 -17.58 6.86
CA LYS A 77 -4.25 -18.72 7.41
C LYS A 77 -4.99 -19.49 8.52
N LYS A 78 -6.11 -18.95 9.01
CA LYS A 78 -6.94 -19.54 10.08
C LYS A 78 -8.11 -20.38 9.53
N TYR A 79 -8.35 -20.31 8.22
CA TYR A 79 -9.24 -21.19 7.46
C TYR A 79 -8.39 -22.21 6.68
#